data_AF-A0A944GMR4-F1
#
_entry.id   AF-A0A944GMR4-F1
#
_cell.length_a   1.000
_cell.length_b   1.000
_cell.length_c   1.000
_cell.angle_alpha   90.00
_cell.angle_beta   90.00
_cell.angle_gamma   90.00
#
_symmetry.space_group_name_H-M   'P 1'
#
loop_
_entity.id
_entity.type
_entity.pdbx_description
1 polymer ?
#
loop_
_entity_poly.entity_id
_entity_poly.type
_entity_poly.pdbx_seq_one_letter_code
_entity_poly.pdbx_strand_id
1 'polypeptide(L)'
;HYKEQFTIPDGDKIRITLSSGEHYDRECRYIDDYHIEVGDNLYHICEFAEGMEQNGNTVIPLRSSLPEQCYVYLPSTDEIVLAKKGVAGYLKTDLNESRADAKKELAEQMKEKLGVTKRQAEAMKAGAACGWESPAAYPYSYNENGDPIKQTRKSKDYER
;
A
#
# COMPACT_ATOMS: atom_id res chain seq x y z
N HIS A 1 -14.85 -6.32 20.90
CA HIS A 1 -14.02 -5.12 20.69
C HIS A 1 -13.34 -5.30 19.37
N TYR A 2 -13.66 -4.48 18.38
CA TYR A 2 -13.04 -4.55 17.06
C TYR A 2 -11.71 -3.80 17.04
N LYS A 3 -10.73 -4.33 16.33
CA LYS A 3 -9.44 -3.68 16.10
C LYS A 3 -9.40 -3.20 14.66
N GLU A 4 -9.33 -1.89 14.46
CA GLU A 4 -9.12 -1.30 13.14
C GLU A 4 -7.78 -1.80 12.56
N GLN A 5 -7.80 -2.30 11.32
CA GLN A 5 -6.60 -2.79 10.64
C GLN A 5 -6.01 -1.72 9.71
N PHE A 6 -6.85 -1.07 8.90
CA PHE A 6 -6.47 0.00 7.99
C PHE A 6 -7.69 0.83 7.58
N THR A 7 -7.46 1.94 6.89
CA THR A 7 -8.48 2.77 6.25
C THR A 7 -8.11 3.00 4.79
N ILE A 8 -9.11 3.24 3.95
CA ILE A 8 -8.95 3.62 2.55
C ILE A 8 -9.88 4.79 2.22
N PRO A 9 -9.49 5.68 1.29
CA PRO A 9 -10.41 6.64 0.69
C PRO A 9 -11.64 5.97 0.06
N ASP A 10 -12.76 6.68 0.04
CA ASP A 10 -13.95 6.22 -0.67
C ASP A 10 -13.65 6.07 -2.18
N GLY A 11 -14.10 4.95 -2.78
CA GLY A 11 -13.82 4.58 -4.17
C GLY A 11 -12.45 3.95 -4.42
N ASP A 12 -11.58 3.84 -3.40
CA ASP A 12 -10.35 3.05 -3.53
C ASP A 12 -10.66 1.54 -3.52
N LYS A 13 -9.67 0.75 -3.97
CA LYS A 13 -9.81 -0.71 -4.07
C LYS A 13 -9.19 -1.41 -2.87
N ILE A 14 -9.72 -2.59 -2.57
CA ILE A 14 -9.05 -3.61 -1.76
C ILE A 14 -8.68 -4.80 -2.63
N ARG A 15 -7.60 -5.48 -2.29
CA ARG A 15 -7.27 -6.81 -2.82
C ARG A 15 -7.65 -7.84 -1.77
N ILE A 16 -8.55 -8.74 -2.16
CA ILE A 16 -8.92 -9.90 -1.36
C ILE A 16 -8.13 -11.08 -1.93
N THR A 17 -7.31 -11.71 -1.10
CA THR A 17 -6.58 -12.93 -1.44
C THR A 17 -7.23 -14.08 -0.71
N LEU A 18 -7.71 -15.06 -1.47
CA LEU A 18 -8.32 -16.28 -0.96
C LEU A 18 -7.28 -17.17 -0.30
N SER A 19 -7.72 -18.09 0.55
CA SER A 19 -6.85 -19.13 1.12
C SER A 19 -6.19 -20.04 0.06
N SER A 20 -6.74 -20.08 -1.16
CA SER A 20 -6.12 -20.74 -2.33
C SER A 20 -4.91 -19.98 -2.90
N GLY A 21 -4.70 -18.72 -2.52
CA GLY A 21 -3.69 -17.81 -3.07
C GLY A 21 -4.16 -16.99 -4.27
N GLU A 22 -5.33 -17.30 -4.84
CA GLU A 22 -5.96 -16.45 -5.86
C GLU A 22 -6.41 -15.13 -5.25
N HIS A 23 -6.34 -14.05 -6.01
CA HIS A 23 -6.77 -12.74 -5.54
C HIS A 23 -7.62 -12.00 -6.57
N TYR A 24 -8.46 -11.11 -6.06
CA TYR A 24 -9.26 -10.21 -6.87
C TYR A 24 -9.34 -8.84 -6.20
N ASP A 25 -9.42 -7.81 -7.05
CA ASP A 25 -9.47 -6.42 -6.61
C ASP A 25 -10.92 -5.93 -6.70
N ARG A 26 -11.43 -5.34 -5.62
CA ARG A 26 -12.80 -4.78 -5.54
C ARG A 26 -12.74 -3.33 -5.14
N GLU A 27 -13.50 -2.50 -5.83
CA GLU A 27 -13.78 -1.12 -5.40
C GLU A 27 -14.62 -1.16 -4.13
N CYS A 28 -14.31 -0.27 -3.19
CA CYS A 28 -15.08 -0.11 -1.97
C CYS A 28 -15.76 1.25 -1.96
N ARG A 29 -17.04 1.28 -1.57
CA ARG A 29 -17.77 2.52 -1.33
C ARG A 29 -18.29 2.60 0.09
N TYR A 30 -18.12 3.75 0.71
CA TYR A 30 -18.70 4.08 2.00
C TYR A 30 -20.20 4.35 1.83
N ILE A 31 -21.00 3.70 2.67
CA ILE A 31 -22.47 3.88 2.68
C ILE A 31 -22.87 4.60 3.96
N ASP A 32 -22.48 4.06 5.11
CA ASP A 32 -22.64 4.67 6.42
C ASP A 32 -21.61 4.07 7.41
N ASP A 33 -21.71 4.42 8.69
CA ASP A 33 -20.78 3.99 9.75
C ASP A 33 -20.72 2.46 9.98
N TYR A 34 -21.66 1.71 9.42
CA TYR A 34 -21.80 0.27 9.59
C TYR A 34 -21.76 -0.50 8.28
N HIS A 35 -22.07 0.15 7.15
CA HIS A 35 -22.21 -0.48 5.85
C HIS A 35 -21.15 -0.03 4.85
N ILE A 36 -20.65 -1.00 4.10
CA ILE A 36 -19.73 -0.80 2.97
C ILE A 36 -20.25 -1.57 1.76
N GLU A 37 -20.06 -1.00 0.58
CA GLU A 37 -20.19 -1.71 -0.68
C GLU A 37 -18.81 -2.23 -1.09
N VAL A 38 -18.70 -3.51 -1.44
CA VAL A 38 -17.48 -4.14 -1.95
C VAL A 38 -17.79 -4.78 -3.30
N GLY A 39 -17.32 -4.16 -4.38
CA GLY A 39 -17.79 -4.47 -5.73
C GLY A 39 -19.25 -4.08 -5.88
N ASP A 40 -20.13 -5.06 -6.11
CA ASP A 40 -21.58 -4.86 -6.27
C ASP A 40 -22.39 -5.36 -5.06
N ASN A 41 -21.71 -5.69 -3.95
CA ASN A 41 -22.33 -6.29 -2.77
C ASN A 41 -22.25 -5.36 -1.57
N LEU A 42 -23.40 -5.14 -0.91
CA LEU A 42 -23.51 -4.41 0.34
C LEU A 42 -23.25 -5.34 1.52
N TYR A 43 -22.38 -4.93 2.43
CA TYR A 43 -22.05 -5.67 3.65
C TYR A 43 -22.13 -4.78 4.88
N HIS A 44 -22.47 -5.39 6.02
CA HIS A 44 -22.07 -4.83 7.30
C HIS A 44 -20.54 -5.01 7.46
N ILE A 45 -19.82 -3.97 7.89
CA ILE A 45 -18.33 -3.97 7.97
C ILE A 45 -17.81 -5.16 8.79
N CYS A 46 -18.48 -5.47 9.90
CA CYS A 46 -18.08 -6.60 10.75
C CYS A 46 -18.38 -7.96 10.10
N GLU A 47 -19.51 -8.09 9.38
CA GLU A 47 -19.86 -9.33 8.68
C GLU A 47 -18.83 -9.62 7.58
N PHE A 48 -18.43 -8.60 6.83
CA PHE A 48 -17.37 -8.71 5.84
C PHE A 48 -16.05 -9.16 6.50
N ALA A 49 -15.62 -8.49 7.57
CA ALA A 49 -14.37 -8.82 8.26
C ALA A 49 -14.37 -10.26 8.82
N GLU A 50 -15.45 -10.66 9.50
CA GLU A 50 -15.63 -12.00 10.05
C GLU A 50 -15.65 -13.05 8.93
N GLY A 51 -16.33 -12.77 7.82
CA GLY A 51 -16.35 -13.65 6.65
C GLY A 51 -14.98 -13.83 6.00
N MET A 52 -14.15 -12.79 5.95
CA MET A 52 -12.78 -12.91 5.44
C MET A 52 -11.91 -13.76 6.38
N GLU A 53 -11.99 -13.51 7.69
CA GLU A 53 -11.21 -14.26 8.69
C GLU A 53 -11.60 -15.75 8.73
N GLN A 54 -12.90 -16.06 8.75
CA GLN A 54 -13.40 -17.44 8.81
C GLN A 54 -12.98 -18.28 7.59
N ASN A 55 -12.90 -17.66 6.41
CA ASN A 55 -12.49 -18.34 5.18
C ASN A 55 -10.96 -18.41 5.00
N GLY A 56 -10.19 -17.82 5.93
CA GLY A 56 -8.73 -17.71 5.83
C GLY A 56 -8.27 -16.76 4.71
N ASN A 57 -9.13 -15.80 4.33
CA ASN A 57 -8.80 -14.80 3.32
C ASN A 57 -8.03 -13.65 3.96
N THR A 58 -7.22 -12.96 3.16
CA THR A 58 -6.54 -11.72 3.56
C THR A 58 -7.03 -10.56 2.72
N VAL A 59 -7.05 -9.37 3.33
CA VAL A 59 -7.49 -8.15 2.67
C VAL A 59 -6.44 -7.08 2.86
N ILE A 60 -6.00 -6.49 1.75
CA ILE A 60 -5.06 -5.37 1.78
C ILE A 60 -5.61 -4.18 0.98
N PRO A 61 -5.29 -2.94 1.39
CA PRO A 61 -5.71 -1.74 0.67
C PRO A 61 -4.86 -1.49 -0.58
N LEU A 62 -5.50 -1.15 -1.69
CA LEU A 62 -4.88 -0.73 -2.95
C LEU A 62 -5.14 0.76 -3.17
N ARG A 63 -4.37 1.58 -2.47
CA ARG A 63 -4.59 3.04 -2.45
C ARG A 63 -4.32 3.66 -3.81
N SER A 64 -5.24 4.48 -4.31
CA SER A 64 -5.06 5.24 -5.56
C SER A 64 -3.95 6.27 -5.46
N SER A 65 -3.66 6.76 -4.24
CA SER A 65 -2.56 7.68 -3.96
C SER A 65 -1.16 7.08 -4.18
N LEU A 66 -1.05 5.75 -4.36
CA LEU A 66 0.20 5.05 -4.59
C LEU A 66 0.34 4.64 -6.07
N PRO A 67 1.55 4.77 -6.65
CA PRO A 67 1.83 4.29 -7.99
C PRO A 67 1.69 2.76 -8.07
N GLU A 68 1.47 2.22 -9.26
CA GLU A 68 1.40 0.75 -9.46
C GLU A 68 2.74 0.07 -9.15
N GLN A 69 3.85 0.75 -9.43
CA GLN A 69 5.19 0.22 -9.22
C GLN A 69 6.19 1.34 -8.91
N CYS A 70 7.22 1.01 -8.15
CA CYS A 70 8.29 1.93 -7.76
C CYS A 70 9.63 1.18 -7.68
N TYR A 71 10.66 1.73 -8.30
CA TYR A 71 12.04 1.23 -8.15
C TYR A 71 12.63 1.68 -6.82
N VAL A 72 13.26 0.77 -6.10
CA VAL A 72 13.85 1.01 -4.78
C VAL A 72 15.27 0.49 -4.79
N TYR A 73 16.22 1.31 -4.36
CA TYR A 73 17.58 0.87 -4.08
C TYR A 73 17.65 0.35 -2.64
N LEU A 74 18.15 -0.86 -2.44
CA LEU A 74 18.35 -1.47 -1.13
C LEU A 74 19.84 -1.49 -0.76
N PRO A 75 20.30 -0.63 0.17
CA PRO A 75 21.70 -0.61 0.58
C PRO A 75 22.18 -1.91 1.24
N SER A 76 21.26 -2.69 1.83
CA SER A 76 21.58 -3.95 2.51
C SER A 76 22.02 -5.06 1.55
N THR A 77 21.49 -5.07 0.32
CA THR A 77 21.83 -6.06 -0.71
C THR A 77 22.61 -5.44 -1.87
N ASP A 78 22.75 -4.12 -1.89
CA ASP A 78 23.31 -3.35 -3.00
C ASP A 78 22.61 -3.64 -4.34
N GLU A 79 21.28 -3.75 -4.33
CA GLU A 79 20.46 -4.08 -5.50
C GLU A 79 19.36 -3.04 -5.75
N ILE A 80 18.95 -2.91 -7.01
CA ILE A 80 17.73 -2.22 -7.41
C ILE A 80 16.60 -3.25 -7.48
N VAL A 81 15.56 -3.03 -6.70
CA VAL A 81 14.38 -3.89 -6.63
C VAL A 81 13.12 -3.12 -7.04
N LEU A 82 12.07 -3.86 -7.39
CA LEU A 82 10.78 -3.29 -7.75
C LEU A 82 9.76 -3.57 -6.64
N ALA A 83 9.22 -2.51 -6.04
CA ALA A 83 8.04 -2.58 -5.20
C ALA A 83 6.79 -2.45 -6.08
N LYS A 84 5.90 -3.44 -6.04
CA LYS A 84 4.61 -3.40 -6.76
C LYS A 84 3.47 -3.26 -5.75
N LYS A 85 2.53 -2.36 -6.03
CA LYS A 85 1.41 -2.08 -5.13
C LYS A 85 0.60 -3.36 -4.87
N GLY A 86 0.35 -3.63 -3.59
CA GLY A 86 -0.38 -4.82 -3.16
C GLY A 86 0.36 -6.15 -3.32
N VAL A 87 1.69 -6.12 -3.49
CA VAL A 87 2.55 -7.32 -3.47
C VAL A 87 3.45 -7.24 -2.25
N ALA A 88 3.48 -8.32 -1.45
CA ALA A 88 4.39 -8.41 -0.32
C ALA A 88 5.83 -8.70 -0.80
N GLY A 89 6.80 -8.01 -0.22
CA GLY A 89 8.19 -8.09 -0.60
C GLY A 89 8.54 -7.33 -1.87
N TYR A 90 9.78 -7.52 -2.32
CA TYR A 90 10.33 -6.85 -3.49
C TYR A 90 10.59 -7.85 -4.62
N LEU A 91 10.32 -7.43 -5.85
CA LEU A 91 10.66 -8.19 -7.05
C LEU A 91 12.07 -7.83 -7.51
N LYS A 92 12.84 -8.83 -7.99
CA LYS A 92 14.15 -8.57 -8.59
C LYS A 92 13.99 -7.84 -9.93
N THR A 93 14.97 -7.02 -10.26
CA THR A 93 15.03 -6.32 -11.54
C THR A 93 16.32 -6.68 -12.26
N ASP A 94 16.30 -6.57 -13.59
CA ASP A 94 17.50 -6.73 -14.41
C ASP A 94 18.35 -5.44 -14.47
N LEU A 95 17.95 -4.39 -13.74
CA LEU A 95 18.71 -3.16 -13.65
C LEU A 95 19.95 -3.38 -12.80
N ASN A 96 21.11 -3.20 -13.42
CA ASN A 96 22.38 -3.34 -12.74
C ASN A 96 23.33 -2.23 -13.18
N GLU A 97 24.10 -1.73 -12.22
CA GLU A 97 25.14 -0.74 -12.42
C GLU A 97 26.36 -1.14 -11.60
N SER A 98 27.54 -0.68 -12.00
CA SER A 98 28.80 -1.10 -11.37
C SER A 98 29.03 -0.52 -9.98
N ARG A 99 28.52 0.69 -9.71
CA ARG A 99 28.75 1.44 -8.47
C ARG A 99 27.45 1.63 -7.70
N ALA A 100 27.52 1.56 -6.37
CA ALA A 100 26.38 1.80 -5.49
C ALA A 100 25.70 3.16 -5.75
N ASP A 101 26.49 4.23 -5.90
CA ASP A 101 25.95 5.56 -6.20
C ASP A 101 25.24 5.61 -7.56
N ALA A 102 25.78 4.93 -8.57
CA ALA A 102 25.16 4.83 -9.89
C ALA A 102 23.86 4.02 -9.85
N LYS A 103 23.80 2.93 -9.05
CA LYS A 103 22.56 2.17 -8.81
C LYS A 103 21.48 3.04 -8.16
N LYS A 104 21.87 3.84 -7.16
CA LYS A 104 20.97 4.77 -6.48
C LYS A 104 20.44 5.83 -7.46
N GLU A 105 21.32 6.48 -8.23
CA GLU A 105 20.94 7.46 -9.24
C GLU A 105 20.02 6.85 -10.32
N LEU A 106 20.30 5.63 -10.77
CA LEU A 106 19.45 4.93 -11.73
C LEU A 106 18.06 4.66 -11.16
N ALA A 107 17.95 4.23 -9.90
CA ALA A 107 16.66 4.04 -9.25
C ALA A 107 15.88 5.36 -9.12
N GLU A 108 16.54 6.48 -8.79
CA GLU A 108 15.91 7.81 -8.77
C GLU A 108 15.42 8.23 -10.16
N GLN A 109 16.24 8.06 -11.21
CA GLN A 109 15.85 8.38 -12.59
C GLN A 109 14.63 7.57 -13.04
N MET A 110 14.57 6.28 -12.69
CA MET A 110 13.41 5.44 -13.03
C MET A 110 12.16 5.85 -12.27
N LYS A 111 12.30 6.25 -10.99
CA LYS A 111 11.19 6.81 -10.21
C LYS A 111 10.67 8.11 -10.82
N GLU A 112 11.57 9.01 -11.22
CA GLU A 112 11.21 10.29 -11.85
C GLU A 112 10.49 10.07 -13.18
N LYS A 113 10.95 9.13 -14.02
CA LYS A 113 10.26 8.76 -15.27
C LYS A 113 8.85 8.23 -15.05
N LEU A 114 8.59 7.57 -13.92
CA LEU A 114 7.28 7.09 -13.53
C LEU A 114 6.44 8.15 -12.79
N GLY A 115 6.98 9.36 -12.59
CA GLY A 115 6.32 10.43 -11.84
C GLY A 115 6.14 10.11 -10.35
N VAL A 116 6.95 9.21 -9.80
CA VAL A 116 6.84 8.78 -8.40
C VAL A 116 7.48 9.82 -7.49
N THR A 117 6.68 10.39 -6.59
CA THR A 117 7.18 11.33 -5.57
C THR A 117 7.97 10.62 -4.47
N LYS A 118 8.85 11.35 -3.77
CA LYS A 118 9.66 10.79 -2.67
C LYS A 118 8.80 10.14 -1.56
N ARG A 119 7.71 10.82 -1.16
CA ARG A 119 6.75 10.27 -0.18
C ARG A 119 6.07 8.98 -0.66
N GLN A 120 5.75 8.88 -1.95
CA GLN A 120 5.19 7.66 -2.52
C GLN A 120 6.24 6.56 -2.56
N ALA A 121 7.49 6.87 -2.91
CA ALA A 121 8.57 5.89 -2.94
C ALA A 121 8.80 5.25 -1.56
N GLU A 122 8.85 6.05 -0.50
CA GLU A 122 9.03 5.53 0.87
C GLU A 122 7.80 4.75 1.35
N ALA A 123 6.58 5.21 1.02
CA ALA A 123 5.36 4.46 1.31
C ALA A 123 5.29 3.12 0.55
N MET A 124 5.70 3.07 -0.72
CA MET A 124 5.80 1.85 -1.52
C MET A 124 6.82 0.88 -0.92
N LYS A 125 7.99 1.41 -0.53
CA LYS A 125 9.05 0.64 0.12
C LYS A 125 8.56 0.03 1.44
N ALA A 126 7.90 0.83 2.28
CA ALA A 126 7.37 0.36 3.56
C ALA A 126 6.22 -0.63 3.39
N GLY A 127 5.30 -0.41 2.44
CA GLY A 127 4.20 -1.33 2.15
C GLY A 127 4.70 -2.71 1.71
N ALA A 128 5.69 -2.73 0.81
CA ALA A 128 6.34 -3.97 0.38
C ALA A 128 7.07 -4.69 1.53
N ALA A 129 7.76 -3.97 2.42
CA ALA A 129 8.53 -4.57 3.51
C ALA A 129 7.71 -4.98 4.74
N CYS A 130 6.70 -4.19 5.10
CA CYS A 130 6.03 -4.28 6.41
C CYS A 130 4.52 -4.54 6.31
N GLY A 131 3.96 -4.67 5.11
CA GLY A 131 2.53 -4.85 4.88
C GLY A 131 1.84 -3.56 4.41
N TRP A 132 0.88 -3.72 3.51
CA TRP A 132 0.18 -2.61 2.86
C TRP A 132 -0.93 -2.01 3.74
N GLU A 133 -1.39 -2.75 4.74
CA GLU A 133 -2.29 -2.30 5.81
C GLU A 133 -1.59 -1.31 6.77
N SER A 134 -0.26 -1.37 6.88
CA SER A 134 0.51 -0.56 7.82
C SER A 134 0.37 0.94 7.58
N PRO A 135 0.29 1.77 8.64
CA PRO A 135 0.41 3.24 8.55
C PRO A 135 1.66 3.72 7.79
N ALA A 136 2.74 2.93 7.77
CA ALA A 136 3.93 3.28 6.99
C ALA A 136 3.71 3.17 5.48
N ALA A 137 2.70 2.42 5.01
CA ALA A 137 2.36 2.30 3.59
C ALA A 137 1.51 3.48 3.06
N TYR A 138 1.38 4.57 3.82
CA TYR A 138 0.61 5.74 3.40
C TYR A 138 1.55 6.88 3.00
N PRO A 139 1.35 7.51 1.83
CA PRO A 139 2.18 8.65 1.41
C PRO A 139 2.15 9.83 2.40
N TYR A 140 1.04 10.03 3.12
CA TYR A 140 0.91 11.11 4.11
C TYR A 140 1.68 10.83 5.43
N SER A 141 2.26 9.65 5.58
CA SER A 141 3.18 9.34 6.67
C SER A 141 4.57 9.94 6.46
N TYR A 142 4.81 10.55 5.31
CA TYR A 142 6.09 11.14 4.94
C TYR A 142 5.94 12.58 4.49
N ASN A 143 6.97 13.39 4.73
CA ASN A 143 7.07 14.75 4.20
C ASN A 143 7.44 14.72 2.70
N GLU A 144 7.54 15.90 2.07
CA GLU A 144 7.92 16.02 0.65
C GLU A 144 9.30 15.44 0.32
N ASN A 145 10.18 15.33 1.31
CA ASN A 145 11.50 14.72 1.17
C ASN A 145 11.49 13.20 1.34
N GLY A 146 10.38 12.60 1.77
CA GLY A 146 10.29 11.18 2.10
C GLY A 146 10.68 10.85 3.54
N ASP A 147 10.90 11.84 4.42
CA ASP A 147 11.19 11.55 5.83
C ASP A 147 9.90 11.26 6.59
N PRO A 148 9.90 10.28 7.52
CA PRO A 148 8.72 9.93 8.29
C PRO A 148 8.27 11.10 9.18
N ILE A 149 6.98 11.43 9.12
CA ILE A 149 6.34 12.39 9.99
C ILE A 149 5.77 11.63 11.20
N LYS A 150 5.99 12.15 12.41
CA LYS A 150 5.28 11.64 13.60
C LYS A 150 3.79 11.91 13.44
N GLN A 151 3.02 10.89 13.06
CA GLN A 151 1.57 10.98 13.16
C GLN A 151 1.18 10.96 14.64
N THR A 152 0.79 12.13 15.16
CA THR A 152 -0.05 12.14 16.36
C THR A 152 -1.39 11.53 15.97
N ARG A 153 -1.89 10.58 16.76
CA ARG A 153 -3.16 9.84 16.61
C ARG A 153 -4.46 10.69 16.51
N LYS A 154 -4.40 11.96 16.12
CA LYS A 154 -5.53 12.87 16.06
C LYS A 154 -5.65 13.54 14.69
N SER A 155 -6.59 13.00 13.91
CA SER A 155 -7.53 13.78 13.10
C SER A 155 -8.59 12.80 12.58
N LYS A 156 -9.51 12.40 13.48
CA LYS A 156 -10.82 11.87 13.12
C LYS A 156 -11.71 13.07 12.74
N ASP A 157 -11.36 13.75 11.66
CA ASP A 157 -12.17 14.84 11.11
C ASP A 157 -12.32 14.56 9.62
N TYR A 158 -13.22 13.65 9.28
CA TYR A 158 -13.92 13.72 8.01
C TYR A 158 -15.27 14.34 8.33
N GLU A 159 -15.35 15.65 8.10
CA GLU A 159 -16.58 16.42 8.19
C GLU A 159 -17.57 15.91 7.14
N ARG A 160 -18.69 15.39 7.65
CA ARG A 160 -20.10 15.60 7.25
C ARG A 160 -20.46 15.80 5.78
#